data_AF-A0A5C4TMG1-F1
#
_entry.id   AF-A0A5C4TMG1-F1
#
_cell.length_a   1.000
_cell.length_b   1.000
_cell.length_c   1.000
_cell.angle_alpha   90.00
_cell.angle_beta   90.00
_cell.angle_gamma   90.00
#
_symmetry.space_group_name_H-M   'P 1'
#
loop_
_entity.id
_entity.type
_entity.pdbx_description
1 polymer ?
#
loop_
_entity_poly.entity_id
_entity_poly.type
_entity_poly.pdbx_seq_one_letter_code
_entity_poly.pdbx_strand_id
1 'polypeptide(L)'
;MEPGANIEAKDNNGWTLLHYAASKGHKEIIEFLVNEKKANINARTTSDSKKPIHVAAKEGYQEIVDFFLGKRMRVDDADNDKWTPLHYAAAYNHLELSKFLVGQRANIEAKNKDNKTPLDLACKRNHMKMVDFLAQAKLDQDLITAAAEGSLQTVKNLIERGADIEAKDEKGWTPLHYAARYNHLELCEFLLGQHANIEAKNKNNKTPLDLARERNHMEIVSSLMQPQLGQKMTAVAEETIQKVKNLIEQSANIEAKDMDISNDNLKSDRRASSNDSLESDGDTAPGTTVKEVKVESYAKSRKVQRQ
;
A
#
# COMPACT_ATOMS: atom_id res chain seq x y z
N MET A 1 17.54 24.82 -37.29
CA MET A 1 17.02 26.18 -37.01
C MET A 1 18.09 27.16 -37.47
N GLU A 2 17.76 28.12 -38.33
CA GLU A 2 18.75 29.07 -38.85
C GLU A 2 19.26 30.02 -37.74
N PRO A 3 20.51 30.49 -37.82
CA PRO A 3 21.03 31.50 -36.91
C PRO A 3 20.13 32.75 -36.92
N GLY A 4 19.65 33.18 -35.76
CA GLY A 4 18.81 34.38 -35.62
C GLY A 4 17.29 34.16 -35.60
N ALA A 5 16.81 32.92 -35.73
CA ALA A 5 15.39 32.61 -35.55
C ALA A 5 14.91 33.00 -34.14
N ASN A 6 13.83 33.80 -34.06
CA ASN A 6 13.22 34.18 -32.79
C ASN A 6 12.44 33.01 -32.18
N ILE A 7 13.02 32.37 -31.15
CA ILE A 7 12.42 31.24 -30.40
C ILE A 7 11.08 31.60 -29.76
N GLU A 8 10.89 32.87 -29.41
CA GLU A 8 9.70 33.40 -28.75
C GLU A 8 8.69 33.99 -29.75
N ALA A 9 8.88 33.77 -31.05
CA ALA A 9 7.91 34.17 -32.06
C ALA A 9 6.54 33.54 -31.74
N LYS A 10 5.49 34.36 -31.85
CA LYS A 10 4.11 33.96 -31.59
C LYS A 10 3.28 34.05 -32.85
N ASP A 11 2.40 33.08 -33.05
CA ASP A 11 1.32 33.20 -34.03
C ASP A 11 0.21 34.15 -33.54
N ASN A 12 -0.85 34.30 -34.34
CA ASN A 12 -2.01 35.14 -34.00
C ASN A 12 -2.77 34.69 -32.72
N ASN A 13 -2.59 33.43 -32.30
CA ASN A 13 -3.17 32.87 -31.08
C ASN A 13 -2.19 32.91 -29.90
N GLY A 14 -1.03 33.55 -30.06
CA GLY A 14 0.01 33.62 -29.03
C GLY A 14 0.83 32.33 -28.87
N TRP A 15 0.72 31.37 -29.79
CA TRP A 15 1.45 30.11 -29.73
C TRP A 15 2.92 30.32 -30.11
N THR A 16 3.81 29.86 -29.24
CA THR A 16 5.25 29.74 -29.51
C THR A 16 5.57 28.34 -30.05
N LEU A 17 6.79 28.13 -30.58
CA LEU A 17 7.27 26.79 -30.95
C LEU A 17 7.12 25.77 -29.82
N LEU A 18 7.28 26.21 -28.57
CA LEU A 18 7.15 25.34 -27.40
C LEU A 18 5.70 24.83 -27.21
N HIS A 19 4.69 25.63 -27.55
CA HIS A 19 3.29 25.18 -27.54
C HIS A 19 3.03 24.13 -28.61
N TYR A 20 3.54 24.34 -29.83
CA TYR A 20 3.41 23.36 -30.90
C TYR A 20 4.13 22.05 -30.59
N ALA A 21 5.36 22.11 -30.07
CA ALA A 21 6.10 20.92 -29.67
C ALA A 21 5.37 20.13 -28.57
N ALA A 22 4.80 20.84 -27.57
CA ALA A 22 3.96 20.24 -26.54
C ALA A 22 2.67 19.62 -27.12
N SER A 23 2.00 20.29 -28.06
CA SER A 23 0.79 19.76 -28.72
C SER A 23 1.05 18.55 -29.61
N LYS A 24 2.29 18.36 -30.10
CA LYS A 24 2.66 17.26 -30.99
C LYS A 24 3.42 16.13 -30.30
N GLY A 25 3.67 16.25 -28.99
CA GLY A 25 4.34 15.20 -28.24
C GLY A 25 5.85 15.13 -28.51
N HIS A 26 6.48 16.18 -29.04
CA HIS A 26 7.89 16.17 -29.43
C HIS A 26 8.80 16.55 -28.25
N LYS A 27 9.01 15.60 -27.34
CA LYS A 27 9.78 15.81 -26.10
C LYS A 27 11.21 16.26 -26.37
N GLU A 28 11.90 15.68 -27.34
CA GLU A 28 13.28 16.02 -27.68
C GLU A 28 13.40 17.46 -28.17
N ILE A 29 12.40 17.93 -28.93
CA ILE A 29 12.32 19.34 -29.36
C ILE A 29 12.10 20.25 -28.15
N ILE A 30 11.21 19.86 -27.22
CA ILE A 30 10.99 20.62 -25.98
C ILE A 30 12.27 20.72 -25.16
N GLU A 31 12.98 19.61 -24.99
CA GLU A 31 14.25 19.57 -24.26
C GLU A 31 15.29 20.48 -24.91
N PHE A 32 15.45 20.41 -26.23
CA PHE A 32 16.33 21.30 -26.97
C PHE A 32 15.95 22.78 -26.80
N LEU A 33 14.66 23.11 -26.99
CA LEU A 33 14.16 24.49 -26.88
C LEU A 33 14.38 25.05 -25.46
N VAL A 34 14.07 24.28 -24.43
CA VAL A 34 14.13 24.75 -23.04
C VAL A 34 15.56 24.74 -22.50
N ASN A 35 16.34 23.68 -22.74
CA ASN A 35 17.66 23.52 -22.15
C ASN A 35 18.73 24.31 -22.91
N GLU A 36 18.73 24.23 -24.25
CA GLU A 36 19.77 24.83 -25.08
C GLU A 36 19.38 26.24 -25.53
N LYS A 37 18.13 26.44 -25.97
CA LYS A 37 17.66 27.73 -26.49
C LYS A 37 17.02 28.64 -25.45
N LYS A 38 16.89 28.16 -24.20
CA LYS A 38 16.31 28.91 -23.07
C LYS A 38 14.92 29.46 -23.37
N ALA A 39 14.11 28.71 -24.14
CA ALA A 39 12.75 29.08 -24.45
C ALA A 39 11.93 29.31 -23.16
N ASN A 40 11.05 30.30 -23.19
CA ASN A 40 10.22 30.66 -22.06
C ASN A 40 9.12 29.60 -21.82
N ILE A 41 9.35 28.72 -20.86
CA ILE A 41 8.38 27.69 -20.41
C ILE A 41 7.06 28.29 -19.90
N ASN A 42 7.06 29.57 -19.53
CA ASN A 42 5.91 30.31 -19.03
C ASN A 42 5.19 31.13 -20.11
N ALA A 43 5.54 30.96 -21.39
CA ALA A 43 4.85 31.57 -22.50
C ALA A 43 3.34 31.26 -22.44
N ARG A 44 2.53 32.23 -22.87
CA ARG A 44 1.06 32.19 -22.79
C ARG A 44 0.46 32.50 -24.14
N THR A 45 -0.55 31.72 -24.51
CA THR A 45 -1.49 31.99 -25.61
C THR A 45 -2.32 33.25 -25.32
N THR A 46 -2.86 33.85 -26.38
CA THR A 46 -3.62 35.11 -26.27
C THR A 46 -5.06 34.92 -25.79
N SER A 47 -5.72 33.81 -26.16
CA SER A 47 -7.14 33.59 -25.88
C SER A 47 -7.43 33.20 -24.43
N ASP A 48 -6.63 32.30 -23.87
CA ASP A 48 -6.92 31.61 -22.61
C ASP A 48 -5.70 31.56 -21.68
N SER A 49 -4.57 32.16 -22.06
CA SER A 49 -3.35 32.15 -21.23
C SER A 49 -2.86 30.74 -20.91
N LYS A 50 -3.12 29.78 -21.81
CA LYS A 50 -2.54 28.44 -21.75
C LYS A 50 -1.03 28.53 -21.87
N LYS A 51 -0.36 27.78 -21.02
CA LYS A 51 1.08 27.49 -21.09
C LYS A 51 1.29 26.17 -21.85
N PRO A 52 2.51 25.88 -22.30
CA PRO A 52 2.84 24.59 -22.92
C PRO A 52 2.46 23.37 -22.06
N ILE A 53 2.56 23.45 -20.72
CA ILE A 53 2.13 22.36 -19.82
C ILE A 53 0.63 22.08 -19.90
N HIS A 54 -0.22 23.10 -20.07
CA HIS A 54 -1.68 22.90 -20.24
C HIS A 54 -1.98 22.21 -21.56
N VAL A 55 -1.24 22.57 -22.62
CA VAL A 55 -1.35 21.94 -23.93
C VAL A 55 -0.91 20.48 -23.86
N ALA A 56 0.24 20.18 -23.26
CA ALA A 56 0.69 18.81 -23.05
C ALA A 56 -0.29 17.98 -22.21
N ALA A 57 -0.89 18.58 -21.17
CA ALA A 57 -1.87 17.90 -20.32
C ALA A 57 -3.19 17.62 -21.05
N LYS A 58 -3.63 18.54 -21.92
CA LYS A 58 -4.79 18.36 -22.79
C LYS A 58 -4.60 17.19 -23.76
N GLU A 59 -3.39 17.04 -24.30
CA GLU A 59 -3.06 15.97 -25.27
C GLU A 59 -2.58 14.67 -24.58
N GLY A 60 -2.39 14.68 -23.25
CA GLY A 60 -2.09 13.48 -22.47
C GLY A 60 -0.61 13.08 -22.42
N TYR A 61 0.30 13.96 -22.83
CA TYR A 61 1.73 13.64 -22.89
C TYR A 61 2.40 13.74 -21.51
N GLN A 62 2.25 12.68 -20.72
CA GLN A 62 2.77 12.61 -19.34
C GLN A 62 4.26 12.94 -19.22
N GLU A 63 5.11 12.42 -20.12
CA GLU A 63 6.55 12.69 -20.05
C GLU A 63 6.91 14.16 -20.28
N ILE A 64 6.10 14.87 -21.07
CA ILE A 64 6.29 16.30 -21.30
C ILE A 64 5.81 17.10 -20.09
N VAL A 65 4.68 16.69 -19.49
CA VAL A 65 4.21 17.29 -18.23
C VAL A 65 5.26 17.09 -17.13
N ASP A 66 5.77 15.87 -16.97
CA ASP A 66 6.83 15.53 -16.01
C ASP A 66 8.09 16.39 -16.24
N PHE A 67 8.55 16.52 -17.49
CA PHE A 67 9.65 17.40 -17.83
C PHE A 67 9.41 18.85 -17.36
N PHE A 68 8.22 19.41 -17.63
CA PHE A 68 7.89 20.78 -17.21
C PHE A 68 7.83 20.94 -15.69
N LEU A 69 7.29 19.96 -14.96
CA LEU A 69 7.31 19.95 -13.49
C LEU A 69 8.76 19.89 -12.96
N GLY A 70 9.62 19.09 -13.60
CA GLY A 70 11.06 19.06 -13.35
C GLY A 70 11.78 20.40 -13.59
N LYS A 71 11.19 21.29 -14.41
CA LYS A 71 11.64 22.67 -14.61
C LYS A 71 11.01 23.67 -13.64
N ARG A 72 10.50 23.20 -12.49
CA ARG A 72 9.90 23.99 -11.40
C ARG A 72 8.60 24.70 -11.77
N MET A 73 7.90 24.25 -12.82
CA MET A 73 6.51 24.67 -13.02
C MET A 73 5.64 24.08 -11.92
N ARG A 74 4.57 24.80 -11.53
CA ARG A 74 3.69 24.32 -10.46
C ARG A 74 2.71 23.30 -11.06
N VAL A 75 2.46 22.22 -10.33
CA VAL A 75 1.48 21.18 -10.73
C VAL A 75 0.07 21.75 -10.92
N ASP A 76 -0.28 22.77 -10.13
CA ASP A 76 -1.55 23.50 -10.20
C ASP A 76 -1.42 24.86 -10.90
N ASP A 77 -0.41 25.05 -11.76
CA ASP A 77 -0.39 26.23 -12.63
C ASP A 77 -1.72 26.29 -13.39
N ALA A 78 -2.35 27.46 -13.39
CA ALA A 78 -3.68 27.64 -13.95
C ALA A 78 -3.65 28.64 -15.10
N ASP A 79 -4.48 28.40 -16.10
CA ASP A 79 -4.74 29.35 -17.18
C ASP A 79 -5.72 30.46 -16.75
N ASN A 80 -6.14 31.32 -17.68
CA ASN A 80 -7.04 32.42 -17.35
C ASN A 80 -8.41 31.95 -16.83
N ASP A 81 -8.85 30.75 -17.20
CA ASP A 81 -10.12 30.17 -16.74
C ASP A 81 -9.97 29.31 -15.49
N LYS A 82 -8.81 29.41 -14.85
CA LYS A 82 -8.41 28.63 -13.68
C LYS A 82 -8.37 27.12 -13.95
N TRP A 83 -8.18 26.70 -15.20
CA TRP A 83 -7.95 25.30 -15.50
C TRP A 83 -6.49 24.94 -15.20
N THR A 84 -6.31 23.94 -14.35
CA THR A 84 -5.01 23.31 -14.05
C THR A 84 -4.73 22.15 -15.01
N PRO A 85 -3.49 21.64 -15.09
CA PRO A 85 -3.19 20.39 -15.80
C PRO A 85 -4.15 19.25 -15.46
N LEU A 86 -4.57 19.11 -14.20
CA LEU A 86 -5.51 18.05 -13.80
C LEU A 86 -6.93 18.25 -14.38
N HIS A 87 -7.40 19.50 -14.52
CA HIS A 87 -8.66 19.77 -15.22
C HIS A 87 -8.60 19.31 -16.68
N TYR A 88 -7.48 19.58 -17.37
CA TYR A 88 -7.26 19.12 -18.74
C TYR A 88 -7.18 17.59 -18.81
N ALA A 89 -6.34 16.96 -17.98
CA ALA A 89 -6.21 15.50 -17.96
C ALA A 89 -7.56 14.81 -17.70
N ALA A 90 -8.34 15.30 -16.73
CA ALA A 90 -9.66 14.76 -16.42
C ALA A 90 -10.68 14.98 -17.53
N ALA A 91 -10.78 16.19 -18.10
CA ALA A 91 -11.73 16.49 -19.17
C ALA A 91 -11.44 15.73 -20.47
N TYR A 92 -10.17 15.42 -20.76
CA TYR A 92 -9.74 14.74 -21.98
C TYR A 92 -9.44 13.24 -21.77
N ASN A 93 -9.81 12.68 -20.61
CA ASN A 93 -9.73 11.25 -20.28
C ASN A 93 -8.31 10.65 -20.24
N HIS A 94 -7.33 11.43 -19.80
CA HIS A 94 -5.94 10.96 -19.66
C HIS A 94 -5.70 10.36 -18.28
N LEU A 95 -6.22 9.15 -18.04
CA LEU A 95 -6.21 8.50 -16.71
C LEU A 95 -4.81 8.39 -16.10
N GLU A 96 -3.82 7.94 -16.85
CA GLU A 96 -2.46 7.77 -16.33
C GLU A 96 -1.80 9.12 -16.01
N LEU A 97 -2.01 10.13 -16.85
CA LEU A 97 -1.58 11.49 -16.54
C LEU A 97 -2.27 12.03 -15.28
N SER A 98 -3.57 11.80 -15.10
CA SER A 98 -4.28 12.22 -13.89
C SER A 98 -3.73 11.53 -12.65
N LYS A 99 -3.46 10.22 -12.69
CA LYS A 99 -2.79 9.48 -11.59
C LYS A 99 -1.43 10.08 -11.28
N PHE A 100 -0.64 10.36 -12.32
CA PHE A 100 0.65 11.02 -12.17
C PHE A 100 0.52 12.39 -11.49
N LEU A 101 -0.39 13.26 -11.97
CA LEU A 101 -0.61 14.60 -11.41
C LEU A 101 -1.08 14.55 -9.95
N VAL A 102 -2.00 13.65 -9.59
CA VAL A 102 -2.40 13.43 -8.19
C VAL A 102 -1.23 12.94 -7.34
N GLY A 103 -0.39 12.05 -7.87
CA GLY A 103 0.87 11.65 -7.24
C GLY A 103 1.85 12.82 -7.03
N GLN A 104 1.87 13.77 -7.97
CA GLN A 104 2.60 15.05 -7.87
C GLN A 104 1.86 16.10 -7.02
N ARG A 105 0.82 15.72 -6.30
CA ARG A 105 0.05 16.55 -5.36
C ARG A 105 -0.72 17.69 -6.03
N ALA A 106 -1.21 17.47 -7.24
CA ALA A 106 -2.22 18.33 -7.84
C ALA A 106 -3.44 18.45 -6.91
N ASN A 107 -3.97 19.65 -6.76
CA ASN A 107 -5.20 19.88 -6.01
C ASN A 107 -6.40 19.29 -6.77
N ILE A 108 -6.89 18.14 -6.31
CA ILE A 108 -8.04 17.43 -6.90
C ILE A 108 -9.36 18.20 -6.76
N GLU A 109 -9.45 19.13 -5.81
CA GLU A 109 -10.62 19.99 -5.54
C GLU A 109 -10.46 21.39 -6.18
N ALA A 110 -9.42 21.61 -7.00
CA ALA A 110 -9.23 22.89 -7.67
C ALA A 110 -10.47 23.23 -8.50
N LYS A 111 -10.95 24.47 -8.40
CA LYS A 111 -12.15 24.94 -9.10
C LYS A 111 -11.79 25.91 -10.20
N ASN A 112 -12.25 25.61 -11.41
CA ASN A 112 -12.17 26.54 -12.53
C ASN A 112 -13.17 27.72 -12.36
N LYS A 113 -13.22 28.65 -13.33
CA LYS A 113 -14.17 29.79 -13.30
C LYS A 113 -15.66 29.38 -13.28
N ASP A 114 -15.99 28.22 -13.81
CA ASP A 114 -17.35 27.67 -13.80
C ASP A 114 -17.67 26.92 -12.49
N ASN A 115 -16.80 27.03 -11.47
CA ASN A 115 -16.89 26.31 -10.20
C ASN A 115 -16.90 24.77 -10.40
N LYS A 116 -16.22 24.28 -11.43
CA LYS A 116 -16.07 22.85 -11.73
C LYS A 116 -14.70 22.36 -11.30
N THR A 117 -14.70 21.22 -10.63
CA THR A 117 -13.51 20.43 -10.30
C THR A 117 -13.12 19.51 -11.48
N PRO A 118 -11.90 18.95 -11.47
CA PRO A 118 -11.54 17.85 -12.38
C PRO A 118 -12.55 16.70 -12.36
N LEU A 119 -13.08 16.32 -11.19
CA LEU A 119 -14.10 15.28 -11.05
C LEU A 119 -15.41 15.67 -11.75
N ASP A 120 -15.87 16.91 -11.56
CA ASP A 120 -17.08 17.41 -12.25
C ASP A 120 -16.96 17.34 -13.78
N LEU A 121 -15.77 17.66 -14.30
CA LEU A 121 -15.49 17.62 -15.74
C LEU A 121 -15.47 16.18 -16.27
N ALA A 122 -14.91 15.23 -15.51
CA ALA A 122 -14.95 13.81 -15.83
C ALA A 122 -16.39 13.28 -15.83
N CYS A 123 -17.20 13.63 -14.81
CA CYS A 123 -18.62 13.28 -14.72
C CYS A 123 -19.42 13.82 -15.90
N LYS A 124 -19.27 15.12 -16.23
CA LYS A 124 -19.98 15.77 -17.34
C LYS A 124 -19.71 15.09 -18.70
N ARG A 125 -18.55 14.44 -18.83
CA ARG A 125 -18.11 13.80 -20.08
C ARG A 125 -18.19 12.27 -20.06
N ASN A 126 -18.73 11.70 -18.99
CA ASN A 126 -18.90 10.25 -18.81
C ASN A 126 -17.59 9.44 -18.85
N HIS A 127 -16.50 10.00 -18.31
CA HIS A 127 -15.20 9.32 -18.23
C HIS A 127 -15.14 8.42 -16.98
N MET A 128 -15.89 7.32 -16.97
CA MET A 128 -16.16 6.54 -15.75
C MET A 128 -14.90 6.12 -14.96
N LYS A 129 -13.86 5.59 -15.61
CA LYS A 129 -12.62 5.22 -14.90
C LYS A 129 -11.90 6.41 -14.26
N MET A 130 -12.02 7.60 -14.87
CA MET A 130 -11.50 8.85 -14.31
C MET A 130 -12.33 9.30 -13.11
N VAL A 131 -13.66 9.15 -13.21
CA VAL A 131 -14.59 9.42 -12.10
C VAL A 131 -14.26 8.54 -10.90
N ASP A 132 -14.14 7.22 -11.10
CA ASP A 132 -13.79 6.27 -10.04
C ASP A 132 -12.47 6.66 -9.35
N PHE A 133 -11.44 6.96 -10.16
CA PHE A 133 -10.13 7.36 -9.64
C PHE A 133 -10.18 8.67 -8.83
N LEU A 134 -10.77 9.73 -9.37
CA LEU A 134 -10.83 11.04 -8.69
C LEU A 134 -11.75 11.02 -7.47
N ALA A 135 -12.85 10.26 -7.52
CA ALA A 135 -13.74 10.08 -6.39
C ALA A 135 -13.04 9.34 -5.24
N GLN A 136 -12.28 8.28 -5.54
CA GLN A 136 -11.48 7.57 -4.54
C GLN A 136 -10.40 8.48 -3.94
N ALA A 137 -9.65 9.20 -4.78
CA ALA A 137 -8.61 10.12 -4.29
C ALA A 137 -9.18 11.21 -3.36
N LYS A 138 -10.40 11.70 -3.65
CA LYS A 138 -11.11 12.63 -2.76
C LYS A 138 -11.48 11.97 -1.44
N LEU A 139 -12.05 10.78 -1.50
CA LEU A 139 -12.48 10.04 -0.31
C LEU A 139 -11.31 9.77 0.64
N ASP A 140 -10.16 9.39 0.09
CA ASP A 140 -8.91 9.17 0.81
C ASP A 140 -8.38 10.46 1.45
N GLN A 141 -8.43 11.60 0.72
CA GLN A 141 -8.02 12.90 1.26
C GLN A 141 -8.95 13.39 2.39
N ASP A 142 -10.26 13.21 2.22
CA ASP A 142 -11.25 13.55 3.24
C ASP A 142 -11.02 12.70 4.51
N LEU A 143 -10.64 11.42 4.37
CA LEU A 143 -10.31 10.55 5.51
C LEU A 143 -9.10 11.06 6.30
N ILE A 144 -8.03 11.44 5.60
CA ILE A 144 -6.84 12.01 6.23
C ILE A 144 -7.19 13.29 7.00
N THR A 145 -8.00 14.16 6.40
CA THR A 145 -8.43 15.42 7.02
C THR A 145 -9.27 15.17 8.27
N ALA A 146 -10.28 14.29 8.18
CA ALA A 146 -11.12 13.91 9.32
C ALA A 146 -10.30 13.28 10.46
N ALA A 147 -9.27 12.50 10.13
CA ALA A 147 -8.40 11.90 11.12
C ALA A 147 -7.49 12.93 11.83
N ALA A 148 -7.02 13.96 11.11
CA ALA A 148 -6.29 15.07 11.71
C ALA A 148 -7.17 15.86 12.71
N GLU A 149 -8.44 16.04 12.38
CA GLU A 149 -9.43 16.72 13.21
C GLU A 149 -9.94 15.87 14.39
N GLY A 150 -9.73 14.54 14.36
CA GLY A 150 -10.24 13.62 15.38
C GLY A 150 -11.72 13.29 15.24
N SER A 151 -12.30 13.56 14.07
CA SER A 151 -13.73 13.41 13.79
C SER A 151 -14.11 11.93 13.60
N LEU A 152 -14.17 11.16 14.68
CA LEU A 152 -14.38 9.71 14.67
C LEU A 152 -15.58 9.27 13.82
N GLN A 153 -16.72 9.96 13.93
CA GLN A 153 -17.91 9.61 13.17
C GLN A 153 -17.75 9.85 11.67
N THR A 154 -17.05 10.91 11.29
CA THR A 154 -16.71 11.20 9.89
C THR A 154 -15.75 10.14 9.34
N VAL A 155 -14.72 9.76 10.09
CA VAL A 155 -13.80 8.68 9.72
C VAL A 155 -14.56 7.36 9.50
N LYS A 156 -15.44 6.97 10.44
CA LYS A 156 -16.30 5.77 10.30
C LYS A 156 -17.09 5.79 8.99
N ASN A 157 -17.79 6.89 8.72
CA ASN A 157 -18.59 7.05 7.50
C ASN A 157 -17.73 6.96 6.23
N LEU A 158 -16.54 7.56 6.23
CA LEU A 158 -15.65 7.55 5.06
C LEU A 158 -15.09 6.15 4.79
N ILE A 159 -14.67 5.41 5.81
CA ILE A 159 -14.23 4.01 5.67
C ILE A 159 -15.39 3.12 5.19
N GLU A 160 -16.60 3.29 5.73
CA GLU A 160 -17.79 2.57 5.25
C GLU A 160 -18.10 2.85 3.76
N ARG A 161 -17.76 4.05 3.27
CA ARG A 161 -17.89 4.45 1.87
C ARG A 161 -16.72 3.98 0.99
N GLY A 162 -15.73 3.29 1.56
CA GLY A 162 -14.60 2.73 0.84
C GLY A 162 -13.33 3.58 0.83
N ALA A 163 -13.17 4.54 1.74
CA ALA A 163 -11.90 5.26 1.89
C ALA A 163 -10.79 4.26 2.26
N ASP A 164 -9.61 4.40 1.65
CA ASP A 164 -8.47 3.56 2.00
C ASP A 164 -7.95 3.96 3.39
N ILE A 165 -8.07 3.05 4.36
CA ILE A 165 -7.56 3.25 5.73
C ILE A 165 -6.04 3.49 5.75
N GLU A 166 -5.33 3.04 4.71
CA GLU A 166 -3.89 3.23 4.52
C GLU A 166 -3.54 4.39 3.57
N ALA A 167 -4.52 5.23 3.22
CA ALA A 167 -4.30 6.43 2.42
C ALA A 167 -3.11 7.25 2.94
N LYS A 168 -2.34 7.87 2.02
CA LYS A 168 -1.14 8.64 2.38
C LYS A 168 -1.14 10.04 1.77
N ASP A 169 -0.92 11.02 2.64
CA ASP A 169 -0.71 12.39 2.21
C ASP A 169 0.69 12.64 1.59
N GLU A 170 1.00 13.91 1.33
CA GLU A 170 2.28 14.37 0.81
C GLU A 170 3.50 14.05 1.70
N LYS A 171 3.29 13.89 3.00
CA LYS A 171 4.34 13.53 3.98
C LYS A 171 4.40 12.02 4.21
N GLY A 172 3.55 11.26 3.54
CA GLY A 172 3.42 9.81 3.73
C GLY A 172 2.66 9.44 5.00
N TRP A 173 1.90 10.36 5.58
CA TRP A 173 1.13 10.11 6.79
C TRP A 173 -0.17 9.43 6.45
N THR A 174 -0.51 8.43 7.25
CA THR A 174 -1.79 7.72 7.23
C THR A 174 -2.75 8.33 8.26
N PRO A 175 -4.06 7.99 8.22
CA PRO A 175 -5.01 8.40 9.25
C PRO A 175 -4.53 8.09 10.67
N LEU A 176 -3.88 6.93 10.88
CA LEU A 176 -3.35 6.54 12.18
C LEU A 176 -2.17 7.42 12.64
N HIS A 177 -1.34 7.93 11.73
CA HIS A 177 -0.30 8.91 12.09
C HIS A 177 -0.90 10.20 12.65
N TYR A 178 -1.97 10.68 12.01
CA TYR A 178 -2.68 11.88 12.42
C TYR A 178 -3.38 11.68 13.76
N ALA A 179 -4.16 10.60 13.91
CA ALA A 179 -4.83 10.26 15.17
C ALA A 179 -3.83 10.17 16.34
N ALA A 180 -2.69 9.50 16.12
CA ALA A 180 -1.68 9.31 17.15
C ALA A 180 -0.96 10.61 17.53
N ARG A 181 -0.66 11.48 16.57
CA ARG A 181 0.03 12.74 16.84
C ARG A 181 -0.84 13.79 17.53
N TYR A 182 -2.14 13.80 17.23
CA TYR A 182 -3.06 14.84 17.71
C TYR A 182 -3.90 14.40 18.92
N ASN A 183 -3.50 13.30 19.58
CA ASN A 183 -4.10 12.77 20.80
C ASN A 183 -5.55 12.26 20.66
N HIS A 184 -5.89 11.68 19.51
CA HIS A 184 -7.23 11.14 19.26
C HIS A 184 -7.29 9.64 19.63
N LEU A 185 -7.36 9.33 20.94
CA LEU A 185 -7.30 7.96 21.46
C LEU A 185 -8.37 7.03 20.86
N GLU A 186 -9.65 7.42 20.95
CA GLU A 186 -10.77 6.61 20.45
C GLU A 186 -10.65 6.34 18.94
N LEU A 187 -10.13 7.32 18.20
CA LEU A 187 -9.87 7.18 16.78
C LEU A 187 -8.71 6.21 16.51
N CYS A 188 -7.63 6.26 17.30
CA CYS A 188 -6.56 5.27 17.20
C CYS A 188 -7.08 3.85 17.43
N GLU A 189 -7.86 3.65 18.50
CA GLU A 189 -8.45 2.35 18.82
C GLU A 189 -9.38 1.85 17.72
N PHE A 190 -10.22 2.73 17.17
CA PHE A 190 -11.07 2.40 16.04
C PHE A 190 -10.27 1.99 14.80
N LEU A 191 -9.27 2.78 14.40
CA LEU A 191 -8.43 2.50 13.22
C LEU A 191 -7.66 1.18 13.39
N LEU A 192 -7.11 0.90 14.57
CA LEU A 192 -6.46 -0.38 14.89
C LEU A 192 -7.45 -1.55 14.84
N GLY A 193 -8.68 -1.34 15.34
CA GLY A 193 -9.78 -2.29 15.22
C GLY A 193 -10.18 -2.58 13.77
N GLN A 194 -9.94 -1.64 12.85
CA GLN A 194 -10.09 -1.81 11.40
C GLN A 194 -8.80 -2.29 10.71
N HIS A 195 -7.84 -2.81 11.47
CA HIS A 195 -6.57 -3.35 10.97
C HIS A 195 -5.64 -2.33 10.27
N ALA A 196 -5.72 -1.06 10.65
CA ALA A 196 -4.74 -0.07 10.20
C ALA A 196 -3.31 -0.52 10.54
N ASN A 197 -2.36 -0.31 9.62
CA ASN A 197 -0.98 -0.72 9.78
C ASN A 197 -0.28 0.16 10.81
N ILE A 198 -0.09 -0.42 12.00
CA ILE A 198 0.58 0.23 13.12
C ILE A 198 2.05 0.56 12.87
N GLU A 199 2.70 -0.16 11.95
CA GLU A 199 4.11 0.03 11.57
C GLU A 199 4.28 0.88 10.31
N ALA A 200 3.21 1.50 9.81
CA ALA A 200 3.29 2.38 8.65
C ALA A 200 4.32 3.49 8.91
N LYS A 201 5.25 3.69 7.97
CA LYS A 201 6.25 4.76 8.06
C LYS A 201 5.91 5.90 7.12
N ASN A 202 5.97 7.12 7.65
CA ASN A 202 5.95 8.32 6.84
C ASN A 202 7.32 8.60 6.17
N LYS A 203 7.42 9.68 5.38
CA LYS A 203 8.66 10.06 4.67
C LYS A 203 9.85 10.38 5.60
N ASN A 204 9.60 10.65 6.87
CA ASN A 204 10.63 10.87 7.88
C ASN A 204 10.98 9.57 8.64
N ASN A 205 10.56 8.41 8.14
CA ASN A 205 10.71 7.09 8.78
C ASN A 205 10.06 6.97 10.16
N LYS A 206 9.09 7.83 10.51
CA LYS A 206 8.38 7.77 11.78
C LYS A 206 7.10 6.96 11.65
N THR A 207 6.84 6.12 12.65
CA THR A 207 5.58 5.39 12.84
C THR A 207 4.55 6.24 13.62
N PRO A 208 3.26 5.85 13.65
CA PRO A 208 2.28 6.45 14.55
C PRO A 208 2.74 6.44 16.02
N LEU A 209 3.39 5.36 16.47
CA LEU A 209 3.92 5.23 17.82
C LEU A 209 5.04 6.25 18.11
N ASP A 210 5.93 6.47 17.16
CA ASP A 210 7.00 7.48 17.30
C ASP A 210 6.40 8.89 17.45
N LEU A 211 5.36 9.20 16.67
CA LEU A 211 4.69 10.50 16.75
C LEU A 211 3.95 10.70 18.09
N ALA A 212 3.32 9.66 18.63
CA ALA A 212 2.67 9.71 19.95
C ALA A 212 3.70 9.92 21.08
N ARG A 213 4.86 9.25 21.00
CA ARG A 213 5.97 9.42 21.96
C ARG A 213 6.56 10.82 21.93
N GLU A 214 6.79 11.37 20.74
CA GLU A 214 7.30 12.74 20.58
C GLU A 214 6.40 13.81 21.22
N ARG A 215 5.10 13.52 21.32
CA ARG A 215 4.10 14.41 21.91
C ARG A 215 3.68 14.01 23.33
N ASN A 216 4.27 12.96 23.89
CA ASN A 216 3.97 12.43 25.22
C ASN A 216 2.49 12.03 25.41
N HIS A 217 1.87 11.45 24.38
CA HIS A 217 0.48 10.95 24.42
C HIS A 217 0.45 9.52 24.97
N MET A 218 0.57 9.38 26.29
CA MET A 218 0.86 8.09 26.95
C MET A 218 -0.26 7.05 26.85
N GLU A 219 -1.54 7.46 26.82
CA GLU A 219 -2.63 6.51 26.57
C GLU A 219 -2.53 5.91 25.17
N ILE A 220 -2.27 6.73 24.15
CA ILE A 220 -2.09 6.27 22.77
C ILE A 220 -0.85 5.38 22.64
N VAL A 221 0.26 5.75 23.29
CA VAL A 221 1.47 4.93 23.34
C VAL A 221 1.16 3.54 23.90
N SER A 222 0.33 3.47 24.93
CA SER A 222 -0.11 2.19 25.52
C SER A 222 -0.99 1.40 24.55
N SER A 223 -2.01 2.04 23.94
CA SER A 223 -2.90 1.39 22.97
C SER A 223 -2.16 0.92 21.71
N LEU A 224 -1.11 1.60 21.27
CA LEU A 224 -0.28 1.18 20.14
C LEU A 224 0.69 0.04 20.49
N MET A 225 1.21 -0.01 21.73
CA MET A 225 2.12 -1.10 22.13
C MET A 225 1.41 -2.44 22.36
N GLN A 226 0.13 -2.44 22.77
CA GLN A 226 -0.60 -3.69 23.04
C GLN A 226 -0.74 -4.62 21.81
N PRO A 227 -1.17 -4.14 20.62
CA PRO A 227 -1.22 -4.96 19.41
C PRO A 227 0.14 -5.55 19.01
N GLN A 228 1.22 -4.78 19.19
CA GLN A 228 2.59 -5.20 18.85
C GLN A 228 3.07 -6.33 19.76
N LEU A 229 2.69 -6.31 21.04
CA LEU A 229 3.06 -7.36 21.99
C LEU A 229 2.39 -8.69 21.63
N GLY A 230 1.11 -8.67 21.24
CA GLY A 230 0.39 -9.85 20.77
C GLY A 230 1.02 -10.47 19.53
N GLN A 231 1.33 -9.65 18.51
CA GLN A 231 1.98 -10.12 17.27
C GLN A 231 3.39 -10.69 17.50
N LYS A 232 4.19 -10.06 18.38
CA LYS A 232 5.51 -10.59 18.74
C LYS A 232 5.42 -11.91 19.51
N MET A 233 4.48 -12.03 20.44
CA MET A 233 4.25 -13.28 21.17
C MET A 233 3.85 -14.44 20.24
N THR A 234 2.99 -14.18 19.25
CA THR A 234 2.61 -15.20 18.25
C THR A 234 3.81 -15.64 17.41
N ALA A 235 4.65 -14.71 16.96
CA ALA A 235 5.85 -15.04 16.17
C ALA A 235 6.86 -15.89 16.97
N VAL A 236 7.06 -15.56 18.25
CA VAL A 236 7.92 -16.36 19.15
C VAL A 236 7.33 -17.76 19.38
N ALA A 237 6.00 -17.86 19.52
CA ALA A 237 5.34 -19.15 19.67
C ALA A 237 5.50 -20.02 18.41
N GLU A 238 5.35 -19.44 17.21
CA GLU A 238 5.56 -20.14 15.93
C GLU A 238 7.00 -20.64 15.77
N GLU A 239 7.99 -19.81 16.09
CA GLU A 239 9.40 -20.22 16.04
C GLU A 239 9.68 -21.38 17.02
N THR A 240 9.10 -21.31 18.22
CA THR A 240 9.24 -22.35 19.24
C THR A 240 8.58 -23.66 18.79
N ILE A 241 7.37 -23.59 18.24
CA ILE A 241 6.65 -24.76 17.69
C ILE A 241 7.47 -25.41 16.57
N GLN A 242 8.06 -24.61 15.68
CA GLN A 242 8.87 -25.15 14.59
C GLN A 242 10.14 -25.84 15.09
N LYS A 243 10.82 -25.28 16.09
CA LYS A 243 11.98 -25.92 16.73
C LYS A 243 11.60 -27.27 17.35
N VAL A 244 10.47 -27.34 18.05
CA VAL A 244 10.00 -28.60 18.67
C VAL A 244 9.65 -29.65 17.61
N LYS A 245 8.96 -29.28 16.52
CA LYS A 245 8.68 -30.20 15.41
C LYS A 245 9.96 -30.78 14.81
N ASN A 246 10.96 -29.94 14.56
CA ASN A 246 12.24 -30.39 14.02
C ASN A 246 12.96 -31.38 14.95
N LEU A 247 12.89 -31.18 16.27
CA LEU A 247 13.47 -32.11 17.26
C LEU A 247 12.74 -33.45 17.28
N ILE A 248 11.40 -33.45 17.17
CA ILE A 248 10.60 -34.69 17.10
C ILE A 248 10.91 -35.47 15.82
N GLU A 249 11.05 -34.79 14.68
CA GLU A 249 11.46 -35.44 13.44
C GLU A 249 12.87 -36.04 13.53
N GLN A 250 13.80 -35.32 14.16
CA GLN A 250 15.15 -35.83 14.42
C GLN A 250 15.13 -37.05 15.35
N SER A 251 14.34 -37.04 16.43
CA SER A 251 14.25 -38.17 17.35
C SER A 251 13.60 -39.40 16.70
N ALA A 252 12.52 -39.21 15.92
CA ALA A 252 11.87 -40.31 15.20
C ALA A 252 12.82 -40.97 14.18
N ASN A 253 13.70 -40.18 13.55
CA ASN A 253 14.69 -40.69 12.60
C ASN A 253 15.85 -41.44 13.29
N ILE A 254 16.15 -41.11 14.55
CA ILE A 254 17.10 -41.86 15.39
C ILE A 254 16.49 -43.20 15.81
N GLU A 255 15.23 -43.21 16.29
CA GLU A 255 14.52 -44.44 16.67
C GLU A 255 14.39 -45.43 15.50
N ALA A 256 14.13 -44.93 14.28
CA ALA A 256 14.11 -45.75 13.08
C ALA A 256 15.48 -46.39 12.77
N LYS A 257 16.58 -45.66 12.99
CA LYS A 257 17.95 -46.19 12.81
C LYS A 257 18.33 -47.22 13.88
N ASP A 258 17.94 -47.00 15.14
CA ASP A 258 18.22 -47.94 16.23
C ASP A 258 17.43 -49.25 16.08
N MET A 259 16.21 -49.19 15.52
CA MET A 259 15.45 -50.38 15.15
C MET A 259 16.10 -51.19 14.01
N ASP A 260 16.67 -50.53 13.00
CA ASP A 260 17.38 -51.22 11.90
C ASP A 260 18.68 -51.89 12.39
N ILE A 261 19.46 -51.21 13.25
CA ILE A 261 20.68 -51.78 13.85
C ILE A 261 20.36 -53.00 14.73
N SER A 262 19.26 -52.94 15.49
CA SER A 262 18.82 -54.06 16.34
C SER A 262 18.38 -55.27 15.52
N ASN A 263 17.81 -55.06 14.33
CA ASN A 263 17.31 -56.12 13.46
C ASN A 263 18.46 -56.82 12.68
N ASP A 264 19.53 -56.10 12.36
CA ASP A 264 20.74 -56.67 11.75
C ASP A 264 21.58 -57.51 12.74
N ASN A 265 21.57 -57.16 14.03
CA ASN A 265 22.18 -58.00 15.07
C ASN A 265 21.38 -59.30 15.32
N LEU A 266 20.05 -59.28 15.22
CA LEU A 266 19.22 -60.50 15.35
C LEU A 266 19.35 -61.46 14.15
N LYS A 267 19.69 -60.96 12.95
CA LYS A 267 19.95 -61.81 11.78
C LYS A 267 21.33 -62.46 11.78
N SER A 268 22.32 -61.85 12.44
CA SER A 268 23.66 -62.43 12.56
C SER A 268 23.75 -63.51 13.64
N ASP A 269 22.99 -63.42 14.73
CA ASP A 269 22.98 -64.44 15.79
C ASP A 269 22.21 -65.73 15.43
N ARG A 270 21.18 -65.67 14.58
CA ARG A 270 20.42 -66.88 14.16
C ARG A 270 21.18 -67.83 13.23
N ARG A 271 22.41 -67.50 12.80
CA ARG A 271 23.28 -68.42 12.03
C ARG A 271 24.26 -69.22 12.89
N ALA A 272 24.27 -69.02 14.22
CA ALA A 272 25.23 -69.64 15.13
C ALA A 272 24.58 -70.30 16.36
N SER A 273 23.57 -71.15 16.18
CA SER A 273 23.37 -72.35 17.01
C SER A 273 22.20 -73.17 16.48
N SER A 274 22.52 -74.07 15.57
CA SER A 274 21.75 -75.30 15.39
C SER A 274 22.56 -76.40 16.05
N ASN A 275 22.13 -76.90 17.20
CA ASN A 275 22.12 -78.33 17.53
C ASN A 275 21.69 -78.62 18.97
N ASP A 276 20.91 -79.70 19.06
CA ASP A 276 20.72 -80.65 20.17
C ASP A 276 19.70 -80.39 21.30
N SER A 277 18.55 -81.05 21.12
CA SER A 277 18.11 -82.24 21.86
C SER A 277 17.68 -82.16 23.34
N LEU A 278 16.36 -82.43 23.51
CA LEU A 278 15.67 -83.29 24.50
C LEU A 278 15.27 -82.78 25.90
N GLU A 279 13.99 -83.09 26.19
CA GLU A 279 13.34 -83.36 27.51
C GLU A 279 13.20 -82.18 28.49
N SER A 280 12.15 -82.00 29.30
CA SER A 280 10.91 -82.70 29.63
C SER A 280 10.07 -81.76 30.53
N ASP A 281 8.75 -81.90 30.50
CA ASP A 281 7.71 -81.63 31.53
C ASP A 281 7.98 -80.68 32.72
N GLY A 282 7.04 -79.76 32.96
CA GLY A 282 6.99 -79.02 34.23
C GLY A 282 5.97 -77.88 34.28
N ASP A 283 4.75 -78.24 34.66
CA ASP A 283 3.59 -77.42 35.03
C ASP A 283 3.90 -76.14 35.85
N THR A 284 3.25 -75.01 35.55
CA THR A 284 2.46 -74.15 36.48
C THR A 284 2.15 -72.76 35.90
N ALA A 285 0.84 -72.49 35.73
CA ALA A 285 0.23 -71.16 35.62
C ALA A 285 0.15 -70.49 37.02
N PRO A 286 -0.51 -69.31 37.24
CA PRO A 286 -1.11 -68.32 36.33
C PRO A 286 -0.74 -66.85 36.65
N GLY A 287 -1.12 -65.88 35.80
CA GLY A 287 -1.05 -64.46 36.20
C GLY A 287 -1.32 -63.37 35.17
N THR A 288 -2.61 -63.08 34.95
CA THR A 288 -3.20 -61.74 34.75
C THR A 288 -2.88 -60.86 33.52
N THR A 289 -3.94 -60.69 32.72
CA THR A 289 -4.31 -59.62 31.77
C THR A 289 -4.00 -58.18 32.18
N VAL A 290 -3.60 -57.35 31.19
CA VAL A 290 -3.94 -55.91 31.15
C VAL A 290 -4.45 -55.52 29.76
N LYS A 291 -5.56 -54.78 29.78
CA LYS A 291 -6.44 -54.39 28.68
C LYS A 291 -5.91 -53.17 27.90
N GLU A 292 -6.23 -53.14 26.62
CA GLU A 292 -6.18 -51.99 25.72
C GLU A 292 -6.92 -50.78 26.30
N VAL A 293 -6.34 -49.58 26.14
CA VAL A 293 -7.03 -48.30 26.37
C VAL A 293 -7.08 -47.52 25.06
N LYS A 294 -8.31 -47.22 24.67
CA LYS A 294 -8.73 -46.39 23.53
C LYS A 294 -8.17 -44.96 23.63
N VAL A 295 -7.74 -44.44 22.50
CA VAL A 295 -7.51 -43.00 22.29
C VAL A 295 -8.83 -42.36 21.89
N GLU A 296 -9.32 -41.41 22.68
CA GLU A 296 -10.42 -40.55 22.28
C GLU A 296 -10.20 -39.12 22.84
N SER A 297 -10.75 -38.16 22.09
CA SER A 297 -11.03 -36.76 22.45
C SER A 297 -9.96 -35.72 22.05
N TYR A 298 -10.27 -34.52 21.55
CA TYR A 298 -11.53 -33.76 21.49
C TYR A 298 -11.56 -32.87 20.24
N ALA A 299 -12.70 -32.87 19.53
CA ALA A 299 -13.13 -31.77 18.67
C ALA A 299 -14.30 -31.03 19.35
N LYS A 300 -14.17 -29.72 19.52
CA LYS A 300 -15.26 -28.75 19.79
C LYS A 300 -14.90 -27.49 19.02
N SER A 301 -15.80 -26.66 18.50
CA SER A 301 -17.20 -26.72 18.09
C SER A 301 -17.41 -25.34 17.42
N ARG A 302 -17.83 -25.29 16.15
CA ARG A 302 -18.22 -24.03 15.46
C ARG A 302 -19.67 -24.13 15.03
N LYS A 303 -20.36 -22.99 15.14
CA LYS A 303 -21.78 -22.66 14.84
C LYS A 303 -22.69 -22.92 16.05
N VAL A 304 -23.57 -22.01 16.47
CA VAL A 304 -24.56 -21.25 15.69
C VAL A 304 -25.00 -20.01 16.49
N GLN A 305 -25.20 -18.86 15.81
CA GLN A 305 -26.42 -18.04 15.98
C GLN A 305 -26.52 -16.98 14.86
N ARG A 306 -27.38 -17.26 13.88
CA ARG A 306 -28.16 -16.28 13.10
C ARG A 306 -29.57 -16.87 12.96
N GLN A 307 -30.52 -16.23 13.61
CA GLN A 307 -31.90 -16.05 13.16
C GLN A 307 -32.13 -14.55 13.16
#